data_AF-A0A7W1I1U3-F1
#
_entry.id   AF-A0A7W1I1U3-F1
#
_cell.length_a   1.000
_cell.length_b   1.000
_cell.length_c   1.000
_cell.angle_alpha   90.00
_cell.angle_beta   90.00
_cell.angle_gamma   90.00
#
_symmetry.space_group_name_H-M   'P 1'
#
loop_
_entity.id
_entity.type
_entity.pdbx_description
1 polymer ?
#
loop_
_entity_poly.entity_id
_entity_poly.type
_entity_poly.pdbx_seq_one_letter_code
_entity_poly.pdbx_strand_id
1 'polypeptide(L)'
;MTKTIIALFVTTAAATVLIAQNPPAQQQTDTVTTRIAGGDPNLPPKYAVPDFIAPGGDAKIQAIAKLLGEVLWDDLNFEREFYLIPRDTYKTIPAAAALDQVPLPRWKELGTDGLVVGSIRAEGANLVVQVRLLDVNSGVAAFSREYKGASTNPRFFAHSIADDIHKQQVNLRGVAKTKLAFTSTRDAERMSGPNARDTQNIYIGDYDGANQRRISVARTLELGPTWSPDAQSIAYTSYLSGYPDIIVADIYKGRNSRPAKGTDRIHNFLSVWSPDGQKLA
;
A
#
# COMPACT_ATOMS: atom_id res chain seq x y z
N MET A 1 12.71 78.74 -60.60
CA MET A 1 11.64 77.72 -60.56
C MET A 1 12.31 76.36 -60.61
N THR A 2 12.53 75.72 -59.47
CA THR A 2 13.12 74.38 -59.42
C THR A 2 12.48 73.65 -58.23
N LYS A 3 11.82 72.53 -58.55
CA LYS A 3 10.88 71.79 -57.71
C LYS A 3 11.58 71.07 -56.55
N THR A 4 11.02 71.21 -55.35
CA THR A 4 11.33 70.40 -54.16
C THR A 4 10.65 69.04 -54.29
N ILE A 5 11.42 67.94 -54.21
CA ILE A 5 10.91 66.56 -54.15
C ILE A 5 11.02 66.09 -52.69
N ILE A 6 9.88 65.69 -52.12
CA ILE A 6 9.77 65.07 -50.79
C ILE A 6 9.96 63.56 -50.96
N ALA A 7 10.97 63.00 -50.27
CA ALA A 7 11.18 61.55 -50.19
C ALA A 7 10.59 61.01 -48.89
N LEU A 8 9.72 60.01 -49.02
CA LEU A 8 9.03 59.29 -47.95
C LEU A 8 9.97 58.22 -47.37
N PHE A 9 10.30 58.30 -46.08
CA PHE A 9 11.04 57.25 -45.38
C PHE A 9 10.07 56.18 -44.85
N VAL A 10 10.20 54.95 -45.35
CA VAL A 10 9.54 53.76 -44.82
C VAL A 10 10.43 53.18 -43.72
N THR A 11 9.94 53.17 -42.48
CA THR A 11 10.59 52.52 -41.34
C THR A 11 10.20 51.04 -41.27
N THR A 12 11.12 50.14 -41.61
CA THR A 12 10.98 48.71 -41.35
C THR A 12 11.52 48.39 -39.95
N ALA A 13 10.63 47.96 -39.05
CA ALA A 13 11.00 47.43 -37.74
C ALA A 13 11.55 46.00 -37.88
N ALA A 14 12.79 45.77 -37.46
CA ALA A 14 13.38 44.43 -37.37
C ALA A 14 12.99 43.81 -36.01
N ALA A 15 12.25 42.70 -36.05
CA ALA A 15 11.95 41.90 -34.86
C ALA A 15 13.11 40.94 -34.56
N THR A 16 13.77 41.14 -33.42
CA THR A 16 14.78 40.22 -32.89
C THR A 16 14.08 39.01 -32.28
N VAL A 17 14.30 37.83 -32.85
CA VAL A 17 13.87 36.55 -32.27
C VAL A 17 14.88 36.16 -31.19
N LEU A 18 14.49 36.23 -29.92
CA LEU A 18 15.24 35.58 -28.84
C LEU A 18 15.04 34.06 -28.95
N ILE A 19 16.11 33.33 -29.28
CA ILE A 19 16.15 31.88 -29.16
C ILE A 19 16.34 31.57 -27.67
N ALA A 20 15.28 31.06 -27.02
CA ALA A 20 15.38 30.54 -25.67
C ALA A 20 16.31 29.31 -25.67
N GLN A 21 17.43 29.38 -24.95
CA GLN A 21 18.27 28.22 -24.71
C GLN A 21 17.53 27.26 -23.78
N ASN A 22 17.33 26.01 -24.21
CA ASN A 22 16.80 24.97 -23.35
C ASN A 22 17.74 24.81 -22.13
N PRO A 23 17.20 24.70 -20.90
CA PRO A 23 18.04 24.42 -19.75
C PRO A 23 18.78 23.09 -19.96
N PRO A 24 20.03 22.97 -19.49
CA PRO A 24 20.79 21.74 -19.62
C PRO A 24 19.99 20.58 -19.01
N ALA A 25 19.92 19.47 -19.74
CA ALA A 25 19.29 18.25 -19.28
C ALA A 25 19.88 17.88 -17.90
N GLN A 26 19.03 17.78 -16.88
CA GLN A 26 19.44 17.28 -15.58
C GLN A 26 19.97 15.86 -15.80
N GLN A 27 21.27 15.66 -15.60
CA GLN A 27 21.86 14.33 -15.55
C GLN A 27 21.14 13.55 -14.45
N GLN A 28 20.39 12.54 -14.87
CA GLN A 28 19.75 11.59 -13.99
C GLN A 28 20.89 10.88 -13.26
N THR A 29 21.09 11.23 -11.98
CA THR A 29 22.06 10.55 -11.13
C THR A 29 21.59 9.10 -11.04
N ASP A 30 22.38 8.18 -11.59
CA ASP A 30 22.22 6.75 -11.34
C ASP A 30 22.20 6.58 -9.83
N THR A 31 21.01 6.36 -9.29
CA THR A 31 20.82 6.20 -7.86
C THR A 31 21.39 4.82 -7.56
N VAL A 32 22.65 4.77 -7.13
CA VAL A 32 23.28 3.53 -6.66
C VAL A 32 22.38 2.99 -5.56
N THR A 33 21.56 2.01 -5.91
CA THR A 33 20.58 1.44 -5.00
C THR A 33 21.31 0.33 -4.26
N THR A 34 21.75 0.64 -3.04
CA THR A 34 22.44 -0.34 -2.21
C THR A 34 21.44 -1.44 -1.84
N ARG A 35 21.67 -2.66 -2.32
CA ARG A 35 20.96 -3.86 -1.88
C ARG A 35 21.72 -4.46 -0.71
N ILE A 36 21.00 -4.86 0.33
CA ILE A 36 21.60 -5.62 1.43
C ILE A 36 21.72 -7.08 0.98
N ALA A 37 22.95 -7.57 0.96
CA ALA A 37 23.24 -8.98 0.71
C ALA A 37 23.46 -9.69 2.05
N GLY A 38 23.03 -10.96 2.13
CA GLY A 38 23.35 -11.81 3.26
C GLY A 38 24.81 -12.26 3.25
N GLY A 39 25.30 -12.72 4.40
CA GLY A 39 26.64 -13.33 4.49
C GLY A 39 26.82 -14.59 3.63
N ASP A 40 25.73 -15.30 3.31
CA ASP A 40 25.71 -16.40 2.34
C ASP A 40 24.92 -15.96 1.09
N PRO A 41 25.53 -15.92 -0.10
CA PRO A 41 24.86 -15.48 -1.32
C PRO A 41 23.73 -16.41 -1.78
N ASN A 42 23.62 -17.62 -1.23
CA ASN A 42 22.56 -18.58 -1.56
C ASN A 42 21.36 -18.50 -0.61
N LEU A 43 21.44 -17.69 0.44
CA LEU A 43 20.36 -17.51 1.41
C LEU A 43 19.82 -16.07 1.34
N PRO A 44 18.50 -15.89 1.54
CA PRO A 44 17.93 -14.57 1.78
C PRO A 44 18.65 -13.81 2.88
N PRO A 45 18.85 -12.48 2.74
CA PRO A 45 19.44 -11.67 3.80
C PRO A 45 18.56 -11.70 5.05
N LYS A 46 19.20 -11.65 6.21
CA LYS A 46 18.52 -11.67 7.52
C LYS A 46 18.17 -10.27 7.96
N TYR A 47 16.88 -9.96 8.06
CA TYR A 47 16.39 -8.67 8.50
C TYR A 47 15.86 -8.70 9.93
N ALA A 48 16.03 -7.57 10.63
CA ALA A 48 15.38 -7.32 11.90
C ALA A 48 14.53 -6.05 11.85
N VAL A 49 13.41 -6.06 12.57
CA VAL A 49 12.44 -4.95 12.62
C VAL A 49 12.04 -4.74 14.09
N PRO A 50 12.81 -3.96 14.88
CA PRO A 50 12.40 -3.57 16.22
C PRO A 50 11.15 -2.67 16.23
N ASP A 51 10.61 -2.44 17.42
CA ASP A 51 9.57 -1.45 17.63
C ASP A 51 10.05 -0.06 17.17
N PHE A 52 9.15 0.73 16.60
CA PHE A 52 9.50 2.08 16.16
C PHE A 52 9.77 2.96 17.40
N ILE A 53 10.74 3.86 17.26
CA ILE A 53 11.07 4.84 18.27
C ILE A 53 9.95 5.89 18.32
N ALA A 54 9.49 6.26 19.51
CA ALA A 54 8.52 7.33 19.68
C ALA A 54 9.02 8.33 20.73
N PRO A 55 9.96 9.24 20.37
CA PRO A 55 10.55 10.18 21.31
C PRO A 55 9.49 11.09 21.93
N GLY A 56 9.35 11.05 23.26
CA GLY A 56 8.36 11.85 23.98
C GLY A 56 6.90 11.52 23.65
N GLY A 57 6.63 10.40 22.98
CA GLY A 57 5.28 9.96 22.63
C GLY A 57 4.50 9.51 23.87
N ASP A 58 3.22 9.91 23.94
CA ASP A 58 2.28 9.41 24.94
C ASP A 58 2.02 7.90 24.77
N ALA A 59 1.26 7.30 25.69
CA ALA A 59 0.95 5.87 25.65
C ALA A 59 0.30 5.42 24.32
N LYS A 60 -0.49 6.28 23.67
CA LYS A 60 -1.13 5.99 22.39
C LYS A 60 -0.09 5.95 21.27
N ILE A 61 0.82 6.91 21.21
CA ILE A 61 1.91 6.92 20.22
C ILE A 61 2.84 5.72 20.45
N GLN A 62 3.20 5.40 21.70
CA GLN A 62 4.01 4.19 21.98
C GLN A 62 3.33 2.90 21.47
N ALA A 63 2.02 2.76 21.69
CA ALA A 63 1.25 1.61 21.20
C ALA A 63 1.24 1.55 19.65
N ILE A 64 1.14 2.70 18.98
CA ILE A 64 1.23 2.77 17.52
C ILE A 64 2.64 2.38 17.04
N ALA A 65 3.69 2.85 17.72
CA ALA A 65 5.08 2.55 17.34
C ALA A 65 5.37 1.04 17.43
N LYS A 66 4.87 0.41 18.50
CA LYS A 66 4.90 -1.04 18.65
C LYS A 66 4.13 -1.71 17.51
N LEU A 67 2.86 -1.35 17.29
CA LEU A 67 2.02 -1.92 16.24
C LEU A 67 2.67 -1.84 14.85
N LEU A 68 3.27 -0.70 14.48
CA LEU A 68 3.99 -0.56 13.21
C LEU A 68 5.12 -1.58 13.07
N GLY A 69 5.94 -1.75 14.12
CA GLY A 69 7.02 -2.71 14.13
C GLY A 69 6.53 -4.16 13.98
N GLU A 70 5.43 -4.52 14.64
CA GLU A 70 4.86 -5.88 14.54
C GLU A 70 4.35 -6.16 13.13
N VAL A 71 3.54 -5.25 12.59
CA VAL A 71 2.94 -5.42 11.26
C VAL A 71 3.99 -5.41 10.17
N LEU A 72 4.99 -4.52 10.26
CA LEU A 72 6.07 -4.48 9.27
C LEU A 72 6.93 -5.75 9.30
N TRP A 73 7.17 -6.31 10.49
CA TRP A 73 7.85 -7.60 10.62
C TRP A 73 7.03 -8.71 9.97
N ASP A 74 5.73 -8.77 10.24
CA ASP A 74 4.83 -9.77 9.66
C ASP A 74 4.76 -9.66 8.13
N ASP A 75 4.69 -8.43 7.61
CA ASP A 75 4.65 -8.15 6.17
C ASP A 75 5.89 -8.64 5.44
N LEU A 76 7.08 -8.25 5.91
CA LEU A 76 8.34 -8.66 5.31
C LEU A 76 8.56 -10.18 5.44
N ASN A 77 8.09 -10.79 6.54
CA ASN A 77 8.17 -12.24 6.74
C ASN A 77 7.21 -13.00 5.80
N PHE A 78 6.05 -12.43 5.48
CA PHE A 78 5.09 -13.02 4.56
C PHE A 78 5.66 -13.17 3.15
N GLU A 79 6.46 -12.21 2.70
CA GLU A 79 7.02 -12.17 1.33
C GLU A 79 8.07 -13.26 1.08
N ARG A 80 8.69 -13.83 2.13
CA ARG A 80 9.72 -14.91 2.06
C ARG A 80 11.01 -14.58 1.29
N GLU A 81 11.15 -13.36 0.79
CA GLU A 81 12.37 -12.83 0.17
C GLU A 81 13.44 -12.44 1.19
N PHE A 82 13.07 -12.37 2.47
CA PHE A 82 13.95 -12.04 3.60
C PHE A 82 13.75 -13.06 4.72
N TYR A 83 14.81 -13.33 5.47
CA TYR A 83 14.70 -14.10 6.70
C TYR A 83 14.61 -13.16 7.89
N LEU A 84 13.52 -13.23 8.64
CA LEU A 84 13.30 -12.30 9.73
C LEU A 84 13.84 -12.88 11.03
N ILE A 85 14.67 -12.10 11.73
CA ILE A 85 15.11 -12.42 13.09
C ILE A 85 13.87 -12.44 14.00
N PRO A 86 13.62 -13.50 14.77
CA PRO A 86 12.45 -13.58 15.64
C PRO A 86 12.41 -12.45 16.69
N ARG A 87 11.26 -11.78 16.85
CA ARG A 87 11.13 -10.57 17.70
C ARG A 87 11.37 -10.81 19.19
N ASP A 88 11.18 -12.04 19.68
CA ASP A 88 11.45 -12.41 21.06
C ASP A 88 12.94 -12.37 21.43
N THR A 89 13.83 -12.46 20.43
CA THR A 89 15.28 -12.32 20.60
C THR A 89 15.71 -10.88 20.91
N TYR A 90 14.89 -9.87 20.57
CA TYR A 90 15.27 -8.46 20.66
C TYR A 90 15.41 -7.95 22.09
N LYS A 91 14.90 -8.69 23.09
CA LYS A 91 14.93 -8.32 24.51
C LYS A 91 16.35 -8.14 25.06
N THR A 92 17.35 -8.72 24.40
CA THR A 92 18.78 -8.59 24.75
C THR A 92 19.41 -7.31 24.20
N ILE A 93 18.71 -6.60 23.31
CA ILE A 93 19.20 -5.41 22.62
C ILE A 93 18.68 -4.15 23.32
N PRO A 94 19.55 -3.21 23.72
CA PRO A 94 19.11 -1.92 24.25
C PRO A 94 18.25 -1.16 23.23
N ALA A 95 17.11 -0.62 23.68
CA ALA A 95 16.26 0.20 22.82
C ALA A 95 17.00 1.49 22.41
N ALA A 96 16.92 1.85 21.13
CA ALA A 96 17.51 3.08 20.62
C ALA A 96 16.63 4.29 20.96
N ALA A 97 17.23 5.39 21.40
CA ALA A 97 16.51 6.64 21.66
C ALA A 97 16.27 7.48 20.39
N ALA A 98 17.09 7.28 19.36
CA ALA A 98 17.02 7.97 18.07
C ALA A 98 17.54 7.09 16.92
N LEU A 99 17.20 7.46 15.68
CA LEU A 99 17.54 6.69 14.47
C LEU A 99 19.05 6.59 14.18
N ASP A 100 19.85 7.49 14.73
CA ASP A 100 21.32 7.54 14.62
C ASP A 100 22.03 6.94 15.84
N GLN A 101 21.28 6.51 16.87
CA GLN A 101 21.80 5.93 18.11
C GLN A 101 21.49 4.43 18.24
N VAL A 102 21.35 3.75 17.10
CA VAL A 102 21.00 2.33 17.06
C VAL A 102 22.23 1.48 17.38
N PRO A 103 22.14 0.50 18.31
CA PRO A 103 23.28 -0.32 18.71
C PRO A 103 23.60 -1.42 17.68
N LEU A 104 24.07 -1.05 16.48
CA LEU A 104 24.36 -1.97 15.37
C LEU A 104 25.25 -3.17 15.77
N PRO A 105 26.29 -3.04 16.62
CA PRO A 105 27.08 -4.19 17.05
C PRO A 105 26.25 -5.30 17.72
N ARG A 106 25.20 -4.94 18.47
CA ARG A 106 24.31 -5.91 19.12
C ARG A 106 23.41 -6.62 18.11
N TRP A 107 22.94 -5.91 17.09
CA TRP A 107 22.20 -6.53 15.98
C TRP A 107 23.07 -7.47 15.15
N LYS A 108 24.35 -7.13 14.98
CA LYS A 108 25.34 -7.98 14.32
C LYS A 108 25.59 -9.28 15.10
N GLU A 109 25.61 -9.24 16.43
CA GLU A 109 25.71 -10.43 17.30
C GLU A 109 24.54 -11.41 17.08
N LEU A 110 23.35 -10.91 16.68
CA LEU A 110 22.20 -11.75 16.29
C LEU A 110 22.27 -12.27 14.84
N GLY A 111 23.33 -11.94 14.10
CA GLY A 111 23.47 -12.31 12.69
C GLY A 111 22.54 -11.53 11.76
N THR A 112 22.14 -10.31 12.14
CA THR A 112 21.33 -9.42 11.30
C THR A 112 22.18 -8.83 10.18
N ASP A 113 21.73 -8.94 8.94
CA ASP A 113 22.35 -8.29 7.77
C ASP A 113 21.76 -6.88 7.54
N GLY A 114 20.43 -6.77 7.64
CA GLY A 114 19.68 -5.52 7.45
C GLY A 114 18.79 -5.18 8.63
N LEU A 115 18.84 -3.94 9.10
CA LEU A 115 18.05 -3.48 10.23
C LEU A 115 17.07 -2.39 9.81
N VAL A 116 15.78 -2.68 9.91
CA VAL A 116 14.71 -1.71 9.65
C VAL A 116 14.40 -0.96 10.94
N VAL A 117 14.86 0.28 11.03
CA VAL A 117 14.60 1.16 12.18
C VAL A 117 13.73 2.31 11.75
N GLY A 118 12.77 2.66 12.61
CA GLY A 118 11.88 3.77 12.36
C GLY A 118 11.63 4.62 13.58
N SER A 119 11.22 5.86 13.33
CA SER A 119 10.81 6.81 14.36
C SER A 119 9.48 7.43 13.96
N ILE A 120 8.58 7.56 14.92
CA ILE A 120 7.27 8.17 14.73
C ILE A 120 7.10 9.42 15.59
N ARG A 121 6.40 10.40 15.04
CA ARG A 121 6.00 11.62 15.75
C ARG A 121 4.58 12.00 15.35
N ALA A 122 3.81 12.50 16.32
CA ALA A 122 2.47 13.02 16.07
C ALA A 122 2.55 14.45 15.52
N GLU A 123 1.69 14.74 14.53
CA GLU A 123 1.45 16.09 13.99
C GLU A 123 -0.07 16.31 13.90
N GLY A 124 -0.68 16.76 14.99
CA GLY A 124 -2.14 16.91 15.07
C GLY A 124 -2.86 15.58 14.86
N ALA A 125 -3.70 15.49 13.83
CA ALA A 125 -4.39 14.25 13.47
C ALA A 125 -3.51 13.25 12.69
N ASN A 126 -2.33 13.67 12.25
CA ASN A 126 -1.43 12.89 11.41
C ASN A 126 -0.26 12.30 12.22
N LEU A 127 0.36 11.27 11.65
CA LEU A 127 1.67 10.78 12.03
C LEU A 127 2.67 11.10 10.93
N VAL A 128 3.89 11.38 11.35
CA VAL A 128 5.07 11.35 10.49
C VAL A 128 5.92 10.16 10.92
N VAL A 129 6.22 9.29 9.96
CA VAL A 129 6.96 8.04 10.16
C VAL A 129 8.21 8.09 9.31
N GLN A 130 9.37 8.19 9.95
CA GLN A 130 10.67 8.08 9.31
C GLN A 130 11.16 6.64 9.44
N VAL A 131 11.70 6.08 8.36
CA VAL A 131 12.23 4.72 8.36
C VAL A 131 13.56 4.66 7.62
N ARG A 132 14.46 3.79 8.08
CA ARG A 132 15.70 3.42 7.41
C ARG A 132 15.87 1.90 7.42
N LEU A 133 16.33 1.35 6.31
CA LEU A 133 16.93 0.01 6.28
C LEU A 133 18.44 0.19 6.26
N LEU A 134 19.09 -0.14 7.37
CA LEU A 134 20.54 -0.02 7.55
C LEU A 134 21.21 -1.35 7.21
N ASP A 135 22.27 -1.31 6.43
CA ASP A 135 23.23 -2.41 6.36
C ASP A 135 23.99 -2.46 7.69
N VAL A 136 23.88 -3.58 8.41
CA VAL A 136 24.41 -3.70 9.79
C VAL A 136 25.94 -3.72 9.83
N ASN A 137 26.61 -4.09 8.73
CA ASN A 137 28.06 -4.17 8.66
C ASN A 137 28.71 -2.80 8.42
N SER A 138 28.13 -2.00 7.54
CA SER A 138 28.65 -0.70 7.13
C SER A 138 27.98 0.47 7.87
N GLY A 139 26.78 0.26 8.43
CA GLY A 139 25.92 1.31 8.98
C GLY A 139 25.27 2.21 7.94
N VAL A 140 25.48 1.95 6.65
CA VAL A 140 24.93 2.75 5.55
C VAL A 140 23.46 2.41 5.34
N ALA A 141 22.63 3.41 5.13
CA ALA A 141 21.23 3.22 4.80
C ALA A 141 21.08 2.73 3.35
N ALA A 142 20.61 1.51 3.18
CA ALA A 142 20.15 0.97 1.90
C ALA A 142 18.81 1.60 1.49
N PHE A 143 17.93 1.88 2.45
CA PHE A 143 16.64 2.57 2.26
C PHE A 143 16.51 3.70 3.27
N SER A 144 15.89 4.81 2.87
CA SER A 144 15.44 5.85 3.81
C SER A 144 14.24 6.58 3.22
N ARG A 145 13.17 6.74 4.00
CA ARG A 145 11.98 7.47 3.57
C ARG A 145 11.21 8.05 4.76
N GLU A 146 10.46 9.10 4.50
CA GLU A 146 9.46 9.66 5.41
C GLU A 146 8.05 9.48 4.81
N TYR A 147 7.10 9.08 5.66
CA TYR A 147 5.70 8.93 5.33
C TYR A 147 4.86 9.84 6.22
N LYS A 148 3.76 10.35 5.67
CA LYS A 148 2.79 11.15 6.42
C LYS A 148 1.38 10.69 6.12
N GLY A 149 0.53 10.60 7.15
CA GLY A 149 -0.84 10.13 7.01
C GLY A 149 -1.61 10.17 8.33
N ALA A 150 -2.88 9.77 8.29
CA ALA A 150 -3.74 9.81 9.47
C ALA A 150 -3.27 8.86 10.57
N SER A 151 -3.23 9.35 11.81
CA SER A 151 -2.87 8.55 13.00
C SER A 151 -3.85 7.40 13.29
N THR A 152 -5.05 7.45 12.71
CA THR A 152 -6.08 6.41 12.80
C THR A 152 -5.80 5.21 11.90
N ASN A 153 -4.82 5.26 11.00
CA ASN A 153 -4.48 4.17 10.10
C ASN A 153 -2.98 3.79 10.19
N PRO A 154 -2.52 3.28 11.34
CA PRO A 154 -1.12 2.94 11.54
C PRO A 154 -0.62 1.79 10.64
N ARG A 155 -1.50 0.82 10.32
CA ARG A 155 -1.15 -0.34 9.47
C ARG A 155 -0.76 0.07 8.05
N PHE A 156 -1.39 1.11 7.51
CA PHE A 156 -1.06 1.63 6.18
C PHE A 156 0.41 2.03 6.04
N PHE A 157 1.03 2.54 7.11
CA PHE A 157 2.46 2.86 7.11
C PHE A 157 3.31 1.59 7.02
N ALA A 158 3.05 0.59 7.87
CA ALA A 158 3.77 -0.69 7.84
C ALA A 158 3.70 -1.35 6.44
N HIS A 159 2.49 -1.49 5.89
CA HIS A 159 2.31 -2.07 4.55
C HIS A 159 2.99 -1.26 3.44
N SER A 160 2.99 0.08 3.55
CA SER A 160 3.67 0.93 2.57
C SER A 160 5.19 0.77 2.66
N ILE A 161 5.73 0.67 3.87
CA ILE A 161 7.16 0.47 4.12
C ILE A 161 7.59 -0.91 3.59
N ALA A 162 6.81 -1.96 3.88
CA ALA A 162 7.09 -3.31 3.39
C ALA A 162 7.15 -3.35 1.85
N ASP A 163 6.10 -2.87 1.17
CA ASP A 163 6.04 -2.82 -0.30
C ASP A 163 7.21 -2.02 -0.91
N ASP A 164 7.61 -0.91 -0.26
CA ASP A 164 8.71 -0.07 -0.73
C ASP A 164 10.08 -0.73 -0.53
N ILE A 165 10.31 -1.36 0.63
CA ILE A 165 11.53 -2.14 0.91
C ILE A 165 11.61 -3.31 -0.06
N HIS A 166 10.54 -4.07 -0.25
CA HIS A 166 10.49 -5.18 -1.20
C HIS A 166 10.80 -4.69 -2.62
N LYS A 167 10.15 -3.62 -3.07
CA LYS A 167 10.41 -3.06 -4.40
C LYS A 167 11.85 -2.61 -4.56
N GLN A 168 12.46 -2.02 -3.54
CA GLN A 168 13.84 -1.56 -3.65
C GLN A 168 14.85 -2.72 -3.59
N GLN A 169 14.67 -3.66 -2.68
CA GLN A 169 15.64 -4.72 -2.41
C GLN A 169 15.56 -5.85 -3.44
N VAL A 170 14.35 -6.20 -3.90
CA VAL A 170 14.15 -7.31 -4.86
C VAL A 170 13.58 -6.91 -6.22
N ASN A 171 13.23 -5.64 -6.43
CA ASN A 171 12.63 -5.13 -7.68
C ASN A 171 11.26 -5.73 -8.04
N LEU A 172 10.56 -6.31 -7.07
CA LEU A 172 9.21 -6.84 -7.22
C LEU A 172 8.21 -6.00 -6.42
N ARG A 173 6.97 -5.91 -6.92
CA ARG A 173 5.92 -5.20 -6.18
C ARG A 173 5.50 -6.05 -4.98
N GLY A 174 5.54 -5.46 -3.78
CA GLY A 174 5.02 -6.11 -2.57
C GLY A 174 3.50 -6.25 -2.58
N VAL A 175 3.00 -7.10 -1.69
CA VAL A 175 1.56 -7.44 -1.59
C VAL A 175 0.90 -6.92 -0.31
N ALA A 176 1.64 -6.24 0.56
CA ALA A 176 1.17 -5.87 1.89
C ALA A 176 0.00 -4.87 1.85
N LYS A 177 -0.11 -4.06 0.80
CA LYS A 177 -1.25 -3.14 0.61
C LYS A 177 -2.46 -3.78 -0.10
N THR A 178 -2.40 -5.05 -0.45
CA THR A 178 -3.53 -5.73 -1.12
C THR A 178 -4.66 -6.04 -0.14
N LYS A 179 -5.82 -6.44 -0.68
CA LYS A 179 -7.02 -6.77 0.08
C LYS A 179 -7.62 -8.07 -0.40
N LEU A 180 -8.29 -8.76 0.51
CA LEU A 180 -9.09 -9.95 0.22
C LEU A 180 -10.56 -9.57 0.13
N ALA A 181 -11.29 -10.23 -0.76
CA ALA A 181 -12.74 -10.27 -0.73
C ALA A 181 -13.17 -11.73 -0.54
N PHE A 182 -14.13 -11.96 0.34
CA PHE A 182 -14.55 -13.31 0.70
C PHE A 182 -16.00 -13.34 1.17
N THR A 183 -16.59 -14.53 1.13
CA THR A 183 -17.92 -14.79 1.68
C THR A 183 -17.80 -15.35 3.09
N SER A 184 -18.66 -14.92 4.01
CA SER A 184 -18.71 -15.46 5.37
C SER A 184 -20.14 -15.49 5.94
N THR A 185 -20.37 -16.45 6.83
CA THR A 185 -21.62 -16.63 7.61
C THR A 185 -21.49 -16.10 9.06
N ARG A 186 -20.37 -15.43 9.39
CA ARG A 186 -20.01 -15.07 10.77
C ARG A 186 -21.00 -14.20 11.54
N ASP A 187 -21.87 -13.49 10.84
CA ASP A 187 -22.90 -12.66 11.47
C ASP A 187 -24.10 -13.49 11.99
N ALA A 188 -24.13 -14.80 11.70
CA ALA A 188 -25.17 -15.74 12.14
C ALA A 188 -26.61 -15.27 11.83
N GLU A 189 -26.77 -14.47 10.77
CA GLU A 189 -28.07 -14.05 10.27
C GLU A 189 -28.73 -15.21 9.52
N ARG A 190 -30.06 -15.28 9.60
CA ARG A 190 -30.83 -16.36 9.00
C ARG A 190 -31.83 -15.84 7.98
N MET A 191 -31.90 -16.52 6.84
CA MET A 191 -32.96 -16.31 5.84
C MET A 191 -34.28 -16.84 6.39
N SER A 192 -35.37 -16.10 6.13
CA SER A 192 -36.74 -16.52 6.47
C SER A 192 -37.41 -17.25 5.31
N GLY A 193 -38.43 -18.05 5.62
CA GLY A 193 -39.28 -18.71 4.62
C GLY A 193 -38.90 -20.16 4.31
N PRO A 194 -39.44 -20.75 3.23
CA PRO A 194 -39.34 -22.20 2.95
C PRO A 194 -37.91 -22.68 2.70
N ASN A 195 -36.98 -21.77 2.36
CA ASN A 195 -35.56 -22.06 2.15
C ASN A 195 -34.68 -21.52 3.30
N ALA A 196 -35.20 -21.55 4.54
CA ALA A 196 -34.52 -21.01 5.71
C ALA A 196 -33.15 -21.68 5.93
N ARG A 197 -32.10 -20.87 5.85
CA ARG A 197 -30.70 -21.24 6.06
C ARG A 197 -29.90 -20.00 6.46
N ASP A 198 -28.65 -20.19 6.84
CA ASP A 198 -27.77 -19.07 7.21
C ASP A 198 -27.50 -18.19 5.99
N THR A 199 -27.46 -16.87 6.22
CA THR A 199 -27.12 -15.92 5.17
C THR A 199 -25.62 -15.98 4.91
N GLN A 200 -25.24 -15.67 3.67
CA GLN A 200 -23.85 -15.54 3.27
C GLN A 200 -23.64 -14.10 2.85
N ASN A 201 -22.61 -13.45 3.41
CA ASN A 201 -22.33 -12.04 3.16
C ASN A 201 -20.93 -11.87 2.60
N ILE A 202 -20.76 -10.85 1.76
CA ILE A 202 -19.46 -10.43 1.25
C ILE A 202 -18.79 -9.53 2.27
N TYR A 203 -17.53 -9.83 2.51
CA TYR A 203 -16.61 -9.04 3.33
C TYR A 203 -15.37 -8.72 2.52
N ILE A 204 -14.71 -7.64 2.94
CA ILE A 204 -13.35 -7.31 2.53
C ILE A 204 -12.48 -7.18 3.76
N GLY A 205 -11.18 -7.43 3.61
CA GLY A 205 -10.16 -7.21 4.65
C GLY A 205 -8.81 -6.94 4.01
N ASP A 206 -7.84 -6.55 4.83
CA ASP A 206 -6.44 -6.49 4.40
C ASP A 206 -5.92 -7.90 4.10
N TYR A 207 -4.81 -7.98 3.36
CA TYR A 207 -4.23 -9.26 2.91
C TYR A 207 -3.91 -10.22 4.09
N ASP A 208 -3.55 -9.64 5.23
CA ASP A 208 -3.23 -10.31 6.49
C ASP A 208 -4.47 -10.65 7.34
N GLY A 209 -5.67 -10.36 6.84
CA GLY A 209 -6.93 -10.60 7.53
C GLY A 209 -7.33 -9.52 8.54
N ALA A 210 -6.59 -8.41 8.68
CA ALA A 210 -7.01 -7.28 9.49
C ALA A 210 -8.10 -6.44 8.80
N ASN A 211 -8.65 -5.46 9.54
CA ASN A 211 -9.59 -4.45 9.03
C ASN A 211 -10.79 -5.01 8.24
N GLN A 212 -11.31 -6.15 8.67
CA GLN A 212 -12.40 -6.80 7.96
C GLN A 212 -13.70 -6.01 8.12
N ARG A 213 -14.40 -5.76 7.01
CA ARG A 213 -15.72 -5.10 7.00
C ARG A 213 -16.68 -5.79 6.05
N ARG A 214 -17.95 -5.82 6.45
CA ARG A 214 -19.06 -6.32 5.62
C ARG A 214 -19.39 -5.28 4.55
N ILE A 215 -19.66 -5.73 3.33
CA ILE A 215 -20.08 -4.83 2.23
C ILE A 215 -21.49 -5.12 1.70
N SER A 216 -22.05 -6.31 1.94
CA SER A 216 -23.39 -6.68 1.51
C SER A 216 -24.32 -6.93 2.70
N VAL A 217 -25.57 -6.44 2.66
CA VAL A 217 -26.55 -6.56 3.77
C VAL A 217 -27.93 -7.08 3.34
N ALA A 218 -27.95 -7.87 2.26
CA ALA A 218 -29.18 -8.28 1.60
C ALA A 218 -29.95 -9.43 2.30
N ARG A 219 -29.39 -10.02 3.38
CA ARG A 219 -29.97 -11.16 4.13
C ARG A 219 -30.38 -12.33 3.24
N THR A 220 -29.55 -12.62 2.26
CA THR A 220 -29.72 -13.73 1.31
C THR A 220 -28.37 -14.44 1.14
N LEU A 221 -28.21 -15.22 0.09
CA LEU A 221 -26.92 -15.75 -0.31
C LEU A 221 -26.17 -14.74 -1.19
N GLU A 222 -24.99 -14.34 -0.74
CA GLU A 222 -24.06 -13.49 -1.48
C GLU A 222 -22.73 -14.22 -1.64
N LEU A 223 -22.37 -14.51 -2.90
CA LEU A 223 -21.37 -15.52 -3.24
C LEU A 223 -20.37 -15.04 -4.29
N GLY A 224 -19.16 -15.62 -4.25
CA GLY A 224 -18.16 -15.50 -5.30
C GLY A 224 -17.75 -14.05 -5.61
N PRO A 225 -17.24 -13.29 -4.63
CA PRO A 225 -16.82 -11.92 -4.87
C PRO A 225 -15.58 -11.88 -5.77
N THR A 226 -15.59 -10.95 -6.74
CA THR A 226 -14.42 -10.60 -7.56
C THR A 226 -14.18 -9.10 -7.51
N TRP A 227 -12.91 -8.71 -7.40
CA TRP A 227 -12.50 -7.31 -7.47
C TRP A 227 -12.51 -6.79 -8.90
N SER A 228 -12.92 -5.54 -9.08
CA SER A 228 -12.57 -4.79 -10.28
C SER A 228 -11.05 -4.48 -10.28
N PRO A 229 -10.39 -4.37 -11.44
CA PRO A 229 -8.94 -4.15 -11.51
C PRO A 229 -8.46 -2.84 -10.85
N ASP A 230 -9.34 -1.83 -10.77
CA ASP A 230 -9.09 -0.55 -10.10
C ASP A 230 -9.33 -0.59 -8.58
N ALA A 231 -9.72 -1.75 -8.04
CA ALA A 231 -10.08 -1.98 -6.65
C ALA A 231 -11.18 -1.05 -6.09
N GLN A 232 -12.01 -0.46 -6.96
CA GLN A 232 -13.13 0.43 -6.55
C GLN A 232 -14.44 -0.32 -6.37
N SER A 233 -14.59 -1.50 -6.97
CA SER A 233 -15.82 -2.26 -6.97
C SER A 233 -15.60 -3.74 -6.72
N ILE A 234 -16.65 -4.39 -6.23
CA ILE A 234 -16.72 -5.85 -6.13
C ILE A 234 -17.97 -6.34 -6.84
N ALA A 235 -17.80 -7.28 -7.77
CA ALA A 235 -18.92 -8.00 -8.35
C ALA A 235 -19.13 -9.31 -7.59
N TYR A 236 -20.39 -9.70 -7.37
CA TYR A 236 -20.74 -10.93 -6.66
C TYR A 236 -22.12 -11.44 -7.11
N THR A 237 -22.38 -12.71 -6.88
CA THR A 237 -23.70 -13.32 -7.14
C THR A 237 -24.60 -13.11 -5.92
N SER A 238 -25.78 -12.54 -6.15
CA SER A 238 -26.81 -12.28 -5.14
C SER A 238 -28.11 -13.00 -5.45
N TYR A 239 -28.76 -13.52 -4.41
CA TYR A 239 -30.08 -14.12 -4.48
C TYR A 239 -31.19 -13.14 -4.05
N LEU A 240 -30.92 -11.84 -3.99
CA LEU A 240 -31.85 -10.83 -3.45
C LEU A 240 -33.14 -10.73 -4.29
N SER A 241 -33.07 -10.98 -5.60
CA SER A 241 -34.24 -11.03 -6.48
C SER A 241 -35.08 -12.31 -6.38
N GLY A 242 -34.66 -13.29 -5.56
CA GLY A 242 -35.27 -14.63 -5.49
C GLY A 242 -34.65 -15.65 -6.44
N TYR A 243 -33.80 -15.21 -7.36
CA TYR A 243 -32.95 -16.00 -8.25
C TYR A 243 -31.55 -15.37 -8.30
N PRO A 244 -30.51 -16.13 -8.65
CA PRO A 244 -29.13 -15.66 -8.71
C PRO A 244 -28.92 -14.64 -9.82
N ASP A 245 -28.37 -13.49 -9.45
CA ASP A 245 -28.03 -12.39 -10.35
C ASP A 245 -26.74 -11.71 -9.91
N ILE A 246 -26.09 -10.99 -10.83
CA ILE A 246 -24.84 -10.27 -10.52
C ILE A 246 -25.15 -8.89 -9.96
N ILE A 247 -24.58 -8.61 -8.78
CA ILE A 247 -24.46 -7.26 -8.22
C ILE A 247 -23.05 -6.76 -8.44
N VAL A 248 -22.91 -5.48 -8.78
CA VAL A 248 -21.64 -4.74 -8.70
C VAL A 248 -21.77 -3.68 -7.62
N ALA A 249 -21.02 -3.81 -6.53
CA ALA A 249 -20.98 -2.85 -5.43
C ALA A 249 -19.76 -1.92 -5.54
N ASP A 250 -20.01 -0.62 -5.64
CA ASP A 250 -19.00 0.43 -5.53
C ASP A 250 -18.73 0.70 -4.04
N ILE A 251 -17.62 0.16 -3.53
CA ILE A 251 -17.38 -0.02 -2.09
C ILE A 251 -16.92 1.25 -1.36
N TYR A 252 -16.66 2.33 -2.10
CA TYR A 252 -16.31 3.64 -1.52
C TYR A 252 -17.43 4.67 -1.74
N LYS A 253 -18.26 4.52 -2.77
CA LYS A 253 -19.42 5.39 -3.00
C LYS A 253 -20.71 4.87 -2.38
N GLY A 254 -20.75 3.61 -1.95
CA GLY A 254 -21.92 3.00 -1.32
C GLY A 254 -23.10 2.80 -2.28
N ARG A 255 -22.81 2.49 -3.55
CA ARG A 255 -23.83 2.28 -4.59
C ARG A 255 -23.69 0.91 -5.22
N ASN A 256 -24.82 0.25 -5.49
CA ASN A 256 -24.84 -1.04 -6.18
C ASN A 256 -25.53 -0.91 -7.54
N SER A 257 -25.14 -1.75 -8.50
CA SER A 257 -25.81 -1.92 -9.79
C SER A 257 -26.04 -3.39 -10.12
N ARG A 258 -26.94 -3.65 -11.08
CA ARG A 258 -27.34 -4.99 -11.55
C ARG A 258 -27.19 -5.11 -13.05
N PRO A 259 -25.96 -5.31 -13.56
CA PRO A 259 -25.70 -5.25 -14.99
C PRO A 259 -26.35 -6.39 -15.79
N ALA A 260 -26.40 -7.60 -15.21
CA ALA A 260 -26.87 -8.79 -15.92
C ALA A 260 -28.41 -8.95 -15.93
N LYS A 261 -29.12 -8.27 -15.01
CA LYS A 261 -30.59 -8.22 -14.93
C LYS A 261 -31.24 -9.61 -15.04
N GLY A 262 -30.77 -10.55 -14.24
CA GLY A 262 -31.32 -11.91 -14.18
C GLY A 262 -32.83 -11.94 -13.96
N THR A 263 -33.44 -13.09 -14.26
CA THR A 263 -34.87 -13.37 -14.07
C THR A 263 -35.07 -14.79 -13.53
N ASP A 264 -36.32 -15.21 -13.32
CA ASP A 264 -36.66 -16.60 -13.01
C ASP A 264 -36.18 -17.59 -14.08
N ARG A 265 -36.02 -17.13 -15.33
CA ARG A 265 -35.55 -17.92 -16.49
C ARG A 265 -34.10 -17.67 -16.88
N ILE A 266 -33.48 -16.59 -16.39
CA ILE A 266 -32.11 -16.18 -16.74
C ILE A 266 -31.32 -16.03 -15.45
N HIS A 267 -30.41 -16.97 -15.20
CA HIS A 267 -29.60 -16.99 -13.99
C HIS A 267 -28.17 -16.56 -14.30
N ASN A 268 -27.59 -15.70 -13.48
CA ASN A 268 -26.24 -15.17 -13.68
C ASN A 268 -25.36 -15.47 -12.46
N PHE A 269 -24.14 -15.97 -12.71
CA PHE A 269 -23.20 -16.40 -11.67
C PHE A 269 -21.76 -16.08 -12.07
N LEU A 270 -20.85 -16.17 -11.08
CA LEU A 270 -19.40 -16.30 -11.31
C LEU A 270 -18.81 -15.21 -12.21
N SER A 271 -19.17 -13.96 -11.95
CA SER A 271 -18.69 -12.82 -12.74
C SER A 271 -17.17 -12.69 -12.68
N VAL A 272 -16.53 -12.32 -13.78
CA VAL A 272 -15.08 -12.04 -13.85
C VAL A 272 -14.80 -10.75 -14.63
N TRP A 273 -14.01 -9.85 -14.04
CA TRP A 273 -13.61 -8.60 -14.70
C TRP A 273 -12.52 -8.84 -15.74
N SER A 274 -12.58 -8.13 -16.87
CA SER A 274 -11.43 -8.02 -17.77
C SER A 274 -10.28 -7.27 -17.08
N PRO A 275 -9.01 -7.56 -17.39
CA PRO A 275 -7.87 -6.88 -16.77
C PRO A 275 -7.85 -5.35 -16.97
N ASP A 276 -8.44 -4.87 -18.08
CA ASP A 276 -8.59 -3.44 -18.38
C ASP A 276 -9.79 -2.78 -17.68
N GLY A 277 -10.62 -3.56 -16.98
CA GLY A 277 -11.80 -3.10 -16.25
C GLY A 277 -13.00 -2.72 -17.12
N GLN A 278 -12.93 -2.89 -18.45
CA GLN A 278 -13.97 -2.43 -19.37
C GLN A 278 -15.14 -3.42 -19.51
N LYS A 279 -14.95 -4.68 -19.11
CA LYS A 279 -15.93 -5.75 -19.28
C LYS A 279 -16.08 -6.58 -18.02
N LEU A 280 -17.26 -7.17 -17.89
CA LEU A 280 -17.60 -8.18 -16.90
C LEU A 280 -18.19 -9.37 -17.67
N ALA A 281 -17.51 -10.51 -17.60
CA ALA A 281 -17.97 -11.77 -18.18
C ALA A 281 -18.89 -12.51 -17.19
#